data_AF-A0A354MX09-F1
#
_entry.id   AF-A0A354MX09-F1
#
_cell.length_a   1.000
_cell.length_b   1.000
_cell.length_c   1.000
_cell.angle_alpha   90.00
_cell.angle_beta   90.00
_cell.angle_gamma   90.00
#
_symmetry.space_group_name_H-M   'P 1'
#
loop_
_entity.id
_entity.type
_entity.pdbx_description
1 polymer ?
#
loop_
_entity_poly.entity_id
_entity_poly.type
_entity_poly.pdbx_seq_one_letter_code
_entity_poly.pdbx_strand_id
1 'polypeptide(L)'
;MMAAILTGGKLALAVIPNVEVVTLLSALYGYVFGWLGVAAILVFVSVEPLIWGVGTWVITYYLYWPLVGMVFLFLSRLGVRRRVPLTASALLLVVWFGVLSSLVDVGLFTGYYEDFFRRFGIYYARGIVFYLVELACNAVLFPLLFPPLARVLYDIKGRFFPCREEKTAKPEKDPREE
;
A
#
# COMPACT_ATOMS: atom_id res chain seq x y z
N MET A 1 -13.21 3.24 7.50
CA MET A 1 -13.55 2.04 6.70
C MET A 1 -12.33 1.42 6.03
N MET A 2 -11.59 2.11 5.16
CA MET A 2 -10.40 1.56 4.47
C MET A 2 -9.34 0.98 5.44
N ALA A 3 -8.97 1.72 6.49
CA ALA A 3 -8.04 1.22 7.51
C ALA A 3 -8.58 -0.02 8.26
N ALA A 4 -9.88 -0.06 8.55
CA ALA A 4 -10.51 -1.20 9.21
C ALA A 4 -10.50 -2.47 8.32
N ILE A 5 -10.62 -2.32 7.01
CA ILE A 5 -10.49 -3.44 6.06
C ILE A 5 -9.03 -3.91 5.98
N LEU A 6 -8.04 -3.00 6.08
CA LEU A 6 -6.63 -3.40 6.16
C LEU A 6 -6.35 -4.22 7.43
N THR A 7 -6.75 -3.69 8.60
CA THR A 7 -6.59 -4.39 9.88
C THR A 7 -7.36 -5.71 9.89
N GLY A 8 -8.64 -5.70 9.50
CA GLY A 8 -9.49 -6.90 9.46
C GLY A 8 -9.01 -7.92 8.43
N GLY A 9 -8.56 -7.49 7.25
CA GLY A 9 -8.00 -8.35 6.22
C GLY A 9 -6.69 -9.01 6.66
N LYS A 10 -5.80 -8.25 7.31
CA LYS A 10 -4.58 -8.79 7.91
C LYS A 10 -4.91 -9.84 8.97
N LEU A 11 -5.87 -9.55 9.85
CA LEU A 11 -6.29 -10.49 10.91
C LEU A 11 -6.96 -11.74 10.34
N ALA A 12 -7.82 -11.60 9.32
CA ALA A 12 -8.50 -12.72 8.69
C ALA A 12 -7.52 -13.68 8.00
N LEU A 13 -6.48 -13.13 7.36
CA LEU A 13 -5.44 -13.94 6.73
C LEU A 13 -4.30 -14.35 7.68
N ALA A 14 -4.30 -13.93 8.95
CA ALA A 14 -3.30 -14.35 9.93
C ALA A 14 -3.29 -15.87 10.18
N VAL A 15 -4.39 -16.57 9.82
CA VAL A 15 -4.49 -18.04 9.87
C VAL A 15 -3.63 -18.71 8.79
N ILE A 16 -3.41 -18.02 7.67
CA ILE A 16 -2.56 -18.53 6.58
C ILE A 16 -1.17 -17.92 6.76
N PRO A 17 -0.17 -18.70 7.17
CA PRO A 17 1.17 -18.18 7.41
C PRO A 17 1.73 -17.59 6.11
N ASN A 18 2.31 -16.39 6.22
CA ASN A 18 3.04 -15.70 5.16
C ASN A 18 2.18 -15.29 3.94
N VAL A 19 0.87 -15.08 4.11
CA VAL A 19 0.01 -14.49 3.08
C VAL A 19 -0.53 -13.14 3.55
N GLU A 20 0.09 -12.06 3.08
CA GLU A 20 -0.26 -10.69 3.42
C GLU A 20 -1.06 -10.04 2.30
N VAL A 21 -2.36 -9.89 2.53
CA VAL A 21 -3.23 -9.10 1.65
C VAL A 21 -2.95 -7.60 1.72
N VAL A 22 -2.14 -7.16 2.69
CA VAL A 22 -1.87 -5.76 3.02
C VAL A 22 -1.21 -5.04 1.84
N THR A 23 -0.30 -5.69 1.11
CA THR A 23 0.35 -5.14 -0.08
C THR A 23 -0.67 -4.86 -1.18
N LEU A 24 -1.55 -5.82 -1.48
CA LEU A 24 -2.60 -5.68 -2.48
C LEU A 24 -3.57 -4.55 -2.12
N LEU A 25 -4.05 -4.51 -0.88
CA LEU A 25 -5.01 -3.50 -0.42
C LEU A 25 -4.38 -2.10 -0.40
N SER A 26 -3.14 -1.97 0.09
CA SER A 26 -2.41 -0.69 0.12
C SER A 26 -2.18 -0.15 -1.29
N ALA A 27 -1.81 -1.03 -2.22
CA ALA A 27 -1.68 -0.70 -3.63
C ALA A 27 -3.01 -0.23 -4.24
N LEU A 28 -4.12 -0.95 -4.00
CA LEU A 28 -5.45 -0.57 -4.47
C LEU A 28 -5.92 0.78 -3.90
N TYR A 29 -5.68 1.03 -2.62
CA TYR A 29 -6.07 2.29 -1.99
C TYR A 29 -5.30 3.48 -2.54
N GLY A 30 -3.99 3.34 -2.71
CA GLY A 30 -3.17 4.33 -3.40
C GLY A 30 -3.65 4.56 -4.83
N TYR A 31 -3.91 3.49 -5.58
CA TYR A 31 -4.30 3.56 -6.99
C TYR A 31 -5.67 4.21 -7.22
N VAL A 32 -6.67 3.87 -6.40
CA VAL A 32 -8.07 4.30 -6.60
C VAL A 32 -8.39 5.61 -5.87
N PHE A 33 -7.98 5.72 -4.60
CA PHE A 33 -8.32 6.85 -3.73
C PHE A 33 -7.20 7.90 -3.64
N GLY A 34 -6.02 7.63 -4.20
CA GLY A 34 -4.90 8.57 -4.19
C GLY A 34 -4.46 8.92 -2.76
N TRP A 35 -4.33 10.21 -2.47
CA TRP A 35 -3.85 10.69 -1.16
C TRP A 35 -4.76 10.28 0.00
N LEU A 36 -6.07 10.16 -0.23
CA LEU A 36 -6.99 9.64 0.78
C LEU A 36 -6.70 8.16 1.12
N GLY A 37 -6.27 7.38 0.13
CA GLY A 37 -5.83 6.01 0.33
C GLY A 37 -4.54 5.94 1.16
N VAL A 38 -3.56 6.81 0.86
CA VAL A 38 -2.32 6.92 1.64
C VAL A 38 -2.58 7.33 3.08
N ALA A 39 -3.47 8.29 3.31
CA ALA A 39 -3.88 8.67 4.66
C ALA A 39 -4.53 7.51 5.43
N ALA A 40 -5.36 6.71 4.77
CA ALA A 40 -5.95 5.51 5.39
C ALA A 40 -4.91 4.45 5.75
N ILE A 41 -3.87 4.29 4.91
CA ILE A 41 -2.74 3.40 5.19
C ILE A 41 -1.96 3.90 6.42
N LEU A 42 -1.71 5.22 6.53
CA LEU A 42 -1.06 5.79 7.72
C LEU A 42 -1.87 5.53 9.01
N VAL A 43 -3.20 5.65 8.95
CA VAL A 43 -4.07 5.29 10.08
C VAL A 43 -3.93 3.81 10.42
N PHE A 44 -3.93 2.92 9.43
CA PHE A 44 -3.68 1.49 9.63
C PHE A 44 -2.34 1.25 10.35
N VAL A 45 -1.26 1.86 9.86
CA VAL A 45 0.07 1.72 10.48
C VAL A 45 0.10 2.24 11.92
N SER A 46 -0.63 3.32 12.23
CA SER A 46 -0.73 3.83 13.61
C SER A 46 -1.54 2.92 14.54
N VAL A 47 -2.49 2.15 14.01
CA VAL A 47 -3.32 1.23 14.80
C VAL A 47 -2.57 -0.05 15.14
N GLU A 48 -1.71 -0.53 14.25
CA GLU A 48 -0.99 -1.81 14.43
C GLU A 48 -0.20 -1.90 15.76
N PRO A 49 0.61 -0.91 16.18
CA PRO A 49 1.33 -0.95 17.45
C PRO A 49 0.41 -0.94 18.67
N LEU A 50 -0.81 -0.41 18.54
CA LEU A 50 -1.79 -0.40 19.63
C LEU A 50 -2.36 -1.80 19.88
N ILE A 51 -2.38 -2.67 18.86
CA ILE A 51 -2.88 -4.04 18.95
C ILE A 51 -1.76 -5.00 19.37
N TRP A 52 -0.58 -4.88 18.75
CA TRP A 52 0.50 -5.87 18.87
C TRP A 52 1.67 -5.41 19.75
N GLY A 53 1.62 -4.20 20.28
CA GLY A 53 2.72 -3.59 21.04
C GLY A 53 3.73 -2.87 20.14
N VAL A 54 4.59 -2.05 20.73
CA VAL A 54 5.58 -1.25 20.01
C VAL A 54 6.89 -2.04 19.86
N GLY A 55 7.47 -2.05 18.65
CA GLY A 55 8.75 -2.68 18.35
C GLY A 55 9.46 -2.05 17.14
N THR A 56 10.63 -2.59 16.75
CA THR A 56 11.42 -2.07 15.61
C THR A 56 10.64 -2.09 14.30
N TRP A 57 9.77 -3.09 14.12
CA TRP A 57 8.91 -3.27 12.95
C TRP A 57 7.96 -2.08 12.69
N VAL A 58 7.65 -1.28 13.71
CA VAL A 58 6.79 -0.09 13.55
C VAL A 58 7.43 0.90 12.58
N ILE A 59 8.76 1.08 12.66
CA ILE A 59 9.50 1.95 11.75
C ILE A 59 9.39 1.43 10.32
N THR A 60 9.61 0.12 10.12
CA THR A 60 9.45 -0.53 8.82
C THR A 60 8.06 -0.30 8.25
N TYR A 61 7.00 -0.39 9.07
CA TYR A 61 5.63 -0.21 8.62
C TYR A 61 5.34 1.22 8.18
N TYR A 62 5.81 2.23 8.93
CA TYR A 62 5.65 3.64 8.56
C TYR A 62 6.41 4.03 7.29
N LEU A 63 7.53 3.36 7.01
CA LEU A 63 8.28 3.59 5.78
C LEU A 63 7.67 2.83 4.60
N TYR A 64 7.29 1.57 4.81
CA TYR A 64 6.93 0.66 3.73
C TYR A 64 5.49 0.83 3.23
N TRP A 65 4.49 0.77 4.11
CA TRP A 65 3.11 0.72 3.67
C TRP A 65 2.66 2.02 2.97
N PRO A 66 2.99 3.22 3.48
CA PRO A 66 2.72 4.46 2.77
C PRO A 66 3.46 4.53 1.42
N LEU A 67 4.69 4.00 1.34
CA LEU A 67 5.45 3.93 0.09
C LEU A 67 4.72 3.08 -0.97
N VAL A 68 4.18 1.92 -0.59
CA VAL A 68 3.36 1.09 -1.50
C VAL A 68 2.18 1.91 -2.04
N GLY A 69 1.43 2.56 -1.15
CA GLY A 69 0.31 3.43 -1.54
C GLY A 69 0.73 4.57 -2.47
N MET A 70 1.85 5.23 -2.19
CA MET A 70 2.38 6.34 -3.01
C MET A 70 2.82 5.88 -4.40
N VAL A 71 3.50 4.73 -4.52
CA VAL A 71 3.91 4.17 -5.80
C VAL A 71 2.69 3.90 -6.68
N PHE A 72 1.66 3.26 -6.14
CA PHE A 72 0.45 2.95 -6.89
C PHE A 72 -0.42 4.18 -7.18
N LEU A 73 -0.41 5.18 -6.31
CA LEU A 73 -0.97 6.50 -6.60
C LEU A 73 -0.27 7.13 -7.82
N PHE A 74 1.05 7.08 -7.87
CA PHE A 74 1.81 7.64 -8.99
C PHE A 74 1.56 6.85 -10.28
N LEU A 75 1.55 5.52 -10.23
CA LEU A 75 1.20 4.67 -11.38
C LEU A 75 -0.21 4.96 -11.92
N SER A 76 -1.16 5.24 -11.01
CA SER A 76 -2.52 5.66 -11.38
C SER A 76 -2.53 7.00 -12.10
N ARG A 77 -1.77 7.99 -11.59
CA ARG A 77 -1.63 9.30 -12.23
C ARG A 77 -0.94 9.25 -13.59
N LEU A 78 -0.01 8.32 -13.77
CA LEU A 78 0.63 8.05 -15.06
C LEU A 78 -0.28 7.30 -16.05
N GLY A 79 -1.50 6.94 -15.66
CA GLY A 79 -2.44 6.21 -16.53
C GLY A 79 -2.06 4.74 -16.75
N VAL A 80 -1.19 4.16 -15.91
CA VAL A 80 -0.76 2.77 -16.05
C VAL A 80 -1.91 1.84 -15.67
N ARG A 81 -2.49 1.18 -16.68
CA ARG A 81 -3.58 0.20 -16.51
C ARG A 81 -3.20 -1.23 -16.88
N ARG A 82 -2.01 -1.42 -17.47
CA ARG A 82 -1.53 -2.74 -17.89
C ARG A 82 -1.19 -3.57 -16.64
N ARG A 83 -1.58 -4.85 -16.65
CA ARG A 83 -1.39 -5.76 -15.49
C ARG A 83 0.08 -6.02 -15.19
N VAL A 84 0.91 -6.12 -16.23
CA VAL A 84 2.35 -6.41 -16.13
C VAL A 84 3.10 -5.38 -15.30
N PRO A 85 3.09 -4.06 -15.63
CA PRO A 85 3.82 -3.08 -14.83
C PRO A 85 3.28 -2.95 -13.41
N LEU A 86 1.96 -3.07 -13.19
CA LEU A 86 1.38 -3.04 -11.83
C LEU A 86 1.87 -4.21 -10.99
N THR A 87 1.91 -5.42 -11.56
CA THR A 87 2.42 -6.61 -10.89
C THR A 87 3.92 -6.49 -10.65
N ALA A 88 4.69 -6.06 -11.65
CA ALA A 88 6.13 -5.87 -11.52
C ALA A 88 6.48 -4.88 -10.40
N SER A 89 5.76 -3.75 -10.30
CA SER A 89 5.95 -2.78 -9.22
C SER A 89 5.64 -3.38 -7.84
N ALA A 90 4.58 -4.21 -7.73
CA ALA A 90 4.29 -4.91 -6.48
C ALA A 90 5.41 -5.87 -6.07
N LEU A 91 5.93 -6.67 -7.02
CA LEU A 91 7.01 -7.61 -6.75
C LEU A 91 8.30 -6.90 -6.35
N LEU A 92 8.64 -5.79 -7.00
CA LEU A 92 9.79 -4.96 -6.63
C LEU A 92 9.63 -4.39 -5.21
N LEU A 93 8.42 -3.96 -4.85
CA LEU A 93 8.13 -3.49 -3.49
C LEU A 93 8.23 -4.63 -2.46
N VAL A 94 7.86 -5.87 -2.78
CA VAL A 94 8.05 -7.01 -1.87
C VAL A 94 9.53 -7.30 -1.64
N VAL A 95 10.35 -7.27 -2.70
CA VAL A 95 11.81 -7.41 -2.55
C VAL A 95 12.38 -6.28 -1.70
N TRP A 96 11.93 -5.05 -1.94
CA TRP A 96 12.32 -3.88 -1.14
C TRP A 96 11.93 -4.03 0.33
N PHE A 97 10.76 -4.59 0.62
CA PHE A 97 10.33 -4.87 2.00
C PHE A 97 11.33 -5.77 2.73
N GLY A 98 11.79 -6.84 2.08
CA GLY A 98 12.73 -7.78 2.71
C GLY A 98 14.07 -7.12 3.06
N VAL A 99 14.57 -6.29 2.15
CA VAL A 99 15.78 -5.50 2.40
C VAL A 99 15.55 -4.48 3.52
N LEU A 100 14.49 -3.68 3.42
CA LEU A 100 14.19 -2.61 4.38
C LEU A 100 13.93 -3.15 5.79
N SER A 101 13.14 -4.21 5.92
CA SER A 101 12.86 -4.86 7.22
C SER A 101 14.14 -5.38 7.88
N SER A 102 14.97 -6.09 7.12
CA SER A 102 16.26 -6.58 7.61
C SER A 102 17.22 -5.45 8.00
N LEU A 103 17.25 -4.34 7.27
CA LEU A 103 18.06 -3.17 7.61
C LEU A 103 17.60 -2.51 8.91
N VAL A 104 16.29 -2.32 9.07
CA VAL A 104 15.71 -1.74 10.30
C VAL A 104 16.02 -2.62 11.50
N ASP A 105 15.84 -3.94 11.38
CA ASP A 105 16.05 -4.89 12.48
C ASP A 105 17.50 -5.03 12.93
N VAL A 106 18.47 -4.82 12.02
CA VAL A 106 19.90 -4.83 12.38
C VAL A 106 20.31 -3.56 13.12
N GLY A 107 19.50 -2.50 13.04
CA GLY A 107 19.73 -1.26 13.76
C GLY A 107 20.20 -0.10 12.88
N LEU A 108 19.85 -0.08 11.59
CA LEU A 108 20.14 1.06 10.69
C LEU A 108 19.77 2.41 11.32
N PHE A 109 18.69 2.46 12.11
CA PHE A 109 18.22 3.66 12.79
C PHE A 109 18.60 3.74 14.28
N THR A 110 19.26 2.73 14.83
CA THR A 110 19.66 2.68 16.24
C THR A 110 21.12 3.08 16.46
N GLY A 111 21.89 3.30 15.38
CA GLY A 111 23.29 3.74 15.43
C GLY A 111 24.29 2.64 15.79
N TYR A 112 23.86 1.37 15.83
CA TYR A 112 24.72 0.25 16.16
C TYR A 112 25.18 -0.45 14.87
N TYR A 113 26.45 -0.23 14.50
CA TYR A 113 27.02 -0.68 13.23
C TYR A 113 28.08 -1.79 13.34
N GLU A 114 28.33 -2.30 14.54
CA GLU A 114 29.24 -3.44 14.74
C GLU A 114 28.70 -4.69 14.04
N ASP A 115 29.56 -5.35 13.26
CA ASP A 115 29.23 -6.52 12.43
C ASP A 115 28.00 -6.33 11.52
N PHE A 116 27.71 -5.10 11.10
CA PHE A 116 26.46 -4.72 10.42
C PHE A 116 26.11 -5.66 9.24
N PHE A 117 27.05 -5.88 8.31
CA PHE A 117 26.81 -6.71 7.13
C PHE A 117 26.58 -8.18 7.47
N ARG A 118 27.28 -8.70 8.49
CA ARG A 118 27.10 -10.09 8.94
C ARG A 118 25.74 -10.27 9.59
N ARG A 119 25.34 -9.33 10.44
CA ARG A 119 24.01 -9.33 11.06
C ARG A 119 22.90 -9.17 10.03
N PHE A 120 23.07 -8.28 9.06
CA PHE A 120 22.18 -8.15 7.91
C PHE A 120 22.01 -9.47 7.16
N GLY A 121 23.11 -10.15 6.83
CA GLY A 121 23.04 -11.46 6.17
C GLY A 121 22.24 -12.48 6.99
N ILE A 122 22.43 -12.53 8.32
CA ILE A 122 21.72 -13.46 9.20
C ILE A 122 20.22 -13.13 9.28
N TYR A 123 19.85 -11.87 9.48
CA TYR A 123 18.46 -11.44 9.58
C TYR A 123 17.72 -11.61 8.25
N TYR A 124 18.37 -11.25 7.14
CA TYR A 124 17.82 -11.43 5.81
C TYR A 124 17.64 -12.91 5.46
N ALA A 125 18.63 -13.77 5.76
CA ALA A 125 18.53 -15.20 5.56
C ALA A 125 17.40 -15.82 6.40
N ARG A 126 17.20 -15.35 7.64
CA ARG A 126 16.09 -15.79 8.49
C ARG A 126 14.72 -15.44 7.89
N GLY A 127 14.61 -14.28 7.25
CA GLY A 127 13.36 -13.80 6.61
C GLY A 127 13.08 -14.38 5.22
N ILE A 128 14.02 -15.10 4.61
CA ILE A 128 13.94 -15.40 3.17
C ILE A 128 12.73 -16.23 2.77
N VAL A 129 12.32 -17.19 3.61
CA VAL A 129 11.12 -18.01 3.36
C VAL A 129 9.88 -17.12 3.31
N PHE A 130 9.76 -16.19 4.27
CA PHE A 130 8.66 -15.23 4.31
C PHE A 130 8.64 -14.35 3.05
N TYR A 131 9.79 -13.80 2.64
CA TYR A 131 9.87 -12.94 1.45
C TYR A 131 9.52 -13.69 0.15
N LEU A 132 9.94 -14.97 0.03
CA LEU A 132 9.63 -15.78 -1.14
C LEU A 132 8.15 -16.15 -1.23
N VAL A 133 7.51 -16.47 -0.11
CA VAL A 133 6.07 -16.74 -0.10
C VAL A 133 5.31 -15.47 -0.46
N GLU A 134 5.66 -14.31 0.11
CA GLU A 134 5.04 -13.04 -0.26
C GLU A 134 5.21 -12.70 -1.73
N LEU A 135 6.40 -12.94 -2.28
CA LEU A 135 6.67 -12.69 -3.69
C LEU A 135 5.78 -13.58 -4.58
N ALA A 136 5.68 -14.87 -4.25
CA ALA A 136 4.85 -15.83 -4.98
C ALA A 136 3.36 -15.49 -4.87
N CYS A 137 2.88 -15.15 -3.68
CA CYS A 137 1.50 -14.74 -3.44
C CYS A 137 1.16 -13.48 -4.23
N ASN A 138 1.97 -12.43 -4.15
CA ASN A 138 1.71 -11.20 -4.88
C ASN A 138 1.83 -11.37 -6.41
N ALA A 139 2.68 -12.30 -6.88
CA ALA A 139 2.77 -12.64 -8.31
C ALA A 139 1.47 -13.24 -8.86
N VAL A 140 0.69 -13.92 -8.01
CA VAL A 140 -0.61 -14.50 -8.38
C VAL A 140 -1.76 -13.53 -8.10
N LEU A 141 -1.77 -12.87 -6.93
CA LEU A 141 -2.87 -12.02 -6.49
C LEU A 141 -2.99 -10.74 -7.34
N PHE A 142 -1.89 -10.09 -7.71
CA PHE A 142 -1.97 -8.86 -8.50
C PHE A 142 -2.60 -9.03 -9.89
N PRO A 143 -2.18 -9.98 -10.75
CA PRO A 143 -2.77 -10.13 -12.08
C PRO A 143 -4.23 -10.61 -12.05
N LEU A 144 -4.62 -11.36 -11.01
CA LEU A 144 -5.96 -11.93 -10.87
C LEU A 144 -6.95 -10.99 -10.17
N LEU A 145 -6.59 -10.46 -8.99
CA LEU A 145 -7.49 -9.72 -8.11
C LEU A 145 -7.37 -8.20 -8.26
N PHE A 146 -6.20 -7.66 -8.62
CA PHE A 146 -6.06 -6.19 -8.71
C PHE A 146 -7.06 -5.57 -9.71
N PRO A 147 -7.24 -6.09 -10.95
CA PRO A 147 -8.19 -5.50 -11.89
C PRO A 147 -9.66 -5.54 -11.44
N PRO A 148 -10.24 -6.67 -10.98
CA PRO A 148 -11.64 -6.69 -10.54
C PRO A 148 -11.84 -5.85 -9.28
N LEU A 149 -10.93 -5.91 -8.30
CA LEU A 149 -11.06 -5.11 -7.08
C LEU A 149 -10.95 -3.60 -7.36
N ALA A 150 -10.05 -3.19 -8.25
CA ALA A 150 -9.93 -1.78 -8.64
C ALA A 150 -11.24 -1.25 -9.23
N ARG A 151 -11.93 -2.02 -10.09
CA ARG A 151 -13.23 -1.64 -10.66
C ARG A 151 -14.29 -1.44 -9.58
N VAL A 152 -14.44 -2.43 -8.70
CA VAL A 152 -15.40 -2.36 -7.59
C VAL A 152 -15.12 -1.14 -6.70
N LEU A 153 -13.85 -0.86 -6.40
CA LEU A 153 -13.47 0.30 -5.59
C LEU A 153 -13.72 1.63 -6.31
N TYR A 154 -13.56 1.71 -7.63
CA TYR A 154 -13.95 2.89 -8.41
C TYR A 154 -15.46 3.13 -8.37
N ASP A 155 -16.26 2.08 -8.48
CA ASP A 155 -17.73 2.18 -8.39
C ASP A 155 -18.17 2.67 -7.01
N ILE A 156 -17.56 2.12 -5.95
CA ILE A 156 -17.80 2.57 -4.57
C ILE A 156 -17.36 4.03 -4.40
N LYS A 157 -16.19 4.40 -4.92
CA LYS A 157 -15.70 5.78 -4.86
C LYS A 157 -16.68 6.75 -5.53
N GLY A 158 -17.24 6.40 -6.69
CA GLY A 158 -18.22 7.23 -7.38
C GLY A 158 -19.53 7.42 -6.61
N ARG A 159 -19.92 6.44 -5.78
CA ARG A 159 -21.12 6.53 -4.92
C ARG A 159 -20.90 7.38 -3.67
N PHE A 160 -19.74 7.28 -3.03
CA PHE A 160 -19.44 7.99 -1.77
C PHE A 160 -18.83 9.37 -1.96
N PHE A 161 -18.09 9.56 -3.06
CA PHE A 161 -17.52 10.84 -3.47
C PHE A 161 -18.05 11.17 -4.87
N PRO A 162 -19.37 11.41 -5.03
CA PRO A 162 -19.88 11.91 -6.29
C PRO A 162 -19.08 13.16 -6.65
N CYS A 163 -18.55 13.22 -7.88
CA CYS A 163 -17.95 14.44 -8.39
C CYS A 163 -18.93 15.57 -8.08
N ARG A 164 -18.50 16.51 -7.24
CA ARG A 164 -19.22 17.76 -7.07
C ARG A 164 -19.15 18.39 -8.44
N GLU A 165 -20.20 18.25 -9.25
CA GLU A 165 -20.38 19.13 -10.40
C GLU A 165 -20.26 20.53 -9.83
N GLU A 166 -19.22 21.22 -10.26
CA GLU A 166 -19.03 22.62 -9.98
C GLU A 166 -20.16 23.34 -10.70
N LYS A 167 -21.32 23.44 -10.05
CA LYS A 167 -22.40 24.34 -10.44
C LYS A 167 -21.92 25.77 -10.20
N THR A 168 -21.09 26.27 -11.10
CA THR A 168 -20.97 27.71 -11.36
C THR A 168 -22.05 28.10 -12.39
N ALA A 169 -23.30 28.15 -11.91
CA ALA A 169 -24.29 29.07 -12.48
C ALA A 169 -23.85 30.49 -12.09
N LYS A 170 -24.02 31.59 -12.82
CA LYS A 170 -24.68 32.05 -14.07
C LYS A 170 -24.24 33.57 -14.20
N PRO A 171 -24.73 34.45 -15.11
CA PRO A 171 -25.71 34.31 -16.19
C PRO A 171 -25.30 34.89 -17.56
N GLU A 172 -26.11 34.51 -18.53
CA GLU A 172 -26.37 35.11 -19.85
C GLU A 172 -26.60 36.63 -19.81
N LYS A 173 -26.01 37.36 -20.76
CA LYS A 173 -26.45 38.70 -21.19
C LYS A 173 -26.68 38.67 -22.70
N ASP A 174 -27.95 38.85 -23.08
CA ASP A 174 -28.42 39.10 -24.44
C ASP A 174 -28.00 40.53 -24.87
N PRO A 175 -27.27 40.72 -25.99
CA PRO A 175 -26.84 42.05 -26.44
C PRO A 175 -27.90 42.89 -27.17
N ARG A 176 -29.21 42.66 -26.99
CA ARG A 176 -30.27 43.42 -27.70
C ARG A 176 -30.98 44.50 -26.89
N GLU A 177 -30.29 45.11 -25.94
CA GLU A 177 -30.69 46.39 -25.34
C GLU A 177 -29.45 47.28 -25.17
N GLU A 178 -29.15 48.06 -26.22
CA GLU A 178 -28.60 49.44 -26.19
C GLU A 178 -28.41 49.98 -27.62
#